data_AF-A0A0U1DY61-F1
#
_entry.id   AF-A0A0U1DY61-F1
#
_cell.length_a   1.000
_cell.length_b   1.000
_cell.length_c   1.000
_cell.angle_alpha   90.00
_cell.angle_beta   90.00
_cell.angle_gamma   90.00
#
_symmetry.space_group_name_H-M   'P 1'
#
loop_
_entity.id
_entity.type
_entity.pdbx_description
1 polymer ?
#
loop_
_entity_poly.entity_id
_entity_poly.type
_entity_poly.pdbx_seq_one_letter_code
_entity_poly.pdbx_strand_id
1 'polypeptide(L)'
;MSDSYYELIDENDPIGAKFRATDMARGTWSASIQHGAPVSALLVRALERCEHRADTRLSRVAIDLMGGVPSEGDLWVHAQLERPGKQIELVGAEMLAPGPDGAPRVVARASGWRMLRLDTTAVAHTGVEPLPPLEQARSRDMAKNWEPNYVHSVDWRWLTVPQARAPASPGSSRQSTWSRARR
;
A
#
# COMPACT_ATOMS: atom_id res chain seq x y z
N MET A 1 -8.46 -20.86 3.55
CA MET A 1 -7.84 -19.61 4.04
C MET A 1 -8.11 -18.54 3.00
N SER A 2 -8.49 -17.34 3.42
CA SER A 2 -8.76 -16.23 2.50
C SER A 2 -7.48 -15.73 1.85
N ASP A 3 -7.50 -15.50 0.54
CA ASP A 3 -6.40 -14.87 -0.21
C ASP A 3 -6.43 -13.32 -0.09
N SER A 4 -7.33 -12.77 0.73
CA SER A 4 -7.41 -11.34 1.01
C SER A 4 -6.46 -10.92 2.14
N TYR A 5 -6.03 -9.65 2.17
CA TYR A 5 -5.28 -9.09 3.30
C TYR A 5 -6.16 -8.75 4.51
N TYR A 6 -7.42 -8.39 4.25
CA TYR A 6 -8.37 -8.01 5.28
C TYR A 6 -9.74 -8.62 5.00
N GLU A 7 -10.46 -8.88 6.08
CA GLU A 7 -11.87 -9.22 6.08
C GLU A 7 -12.63 -8.02 6.66
N LEU A 8 -13.67 -7.55 5.94
CA LEU A 8 -14.57 -6.52 6.45
C LEU A 8 -15.52 -7.17 7.45
N ILE A 9 -15.54 -6.65 8.67
CA ILE A 9 -16.36 -7.16 9.78
C ILE A 9 -17.65 -6.37 9.91
N ASP A 10 -17.54 -5.03 9.89
CA ASP A 10 -18.69 -4.13 9.95
C ASP A 10 -18.36 -2.84 9.19
N GLU A 11 -19.14 -2.51 8.16
CA GLU A 11 -18.93 -1.29 7.38
C GLU A 11 -19.37 -0.02 8.11
N ASN A 12 -20.29 -0.14 9.08
CA ASN A 12 -20.98 0.98 9.70
C ASN A 12 -20.70 1.12 11.20
N ASP A 13 -19.59 0.53 11.68
CA ASP A 13 -19.16 0.70 13.07
C ASP A 13 -18.93 2.21 13.37
N PRO A 14 -19.35 2.72 14.54
CA PRO A 14 -19.29 4.15 14.86
C PRO A 14 -17.91 4.80 14.77
N ILE A 15 -16.82 4.04 14.90
CA ILE A 15 -15.44 4.55 14.78
C ILE A 15 -15.02 4.66 13.30
N GLY A 16 -15.60 3.83 12.43
CA GLY A 16 -15.23 3.68 11.03
C GLY A 16 -15.37 2.22 10.60
N ALA A 17 -15.23 1.93 9.30
CA ALA A 17 -15.34 0.57 8.79
C ALA A 17 -14.32 -0.36 9.50
N LYS A 18 -14.84 -1.43 10.09
CA LYS A 18 -14.13 -2.36 10.94
C LYS A 18 -13.62 -3.56 10.15
N PHE A 19 -12.34 -3.89 10.31
CA PHE A 19 -11.65 -4.94 9.61
C PHE A 19 -10.90 -5.87 10.56
N ARG A 20 -10.63 -7.09 10.07
CA ARG A 20 -9.64 -8.01 10.64
C ARG A 20 -8.56 -8.29 9.62
N ALA A 21 -7.30 -8.21 10.02
CA ALA A 21 -6.18 -8.62 9.18
C ALA A 21 -6.10 -10.15 9.09
N THR A 22 -5.74 -10.65 7.93
CA THR A 22 -5.42 -12.06 7.72
C THR A 22 -3.89 -12.27 7.80
N ASP A 23 -3.45 -13.53 7.75
CA ASP A 23 -2.01 -13.84 7.71
C ASP A 23 -1.30 -13.21 6.50
N MET A 24 -2.01 -12.98 5.39
CA MET A 24 -1.47 -12.33 4.20
C MET A 24 -1.06 -10.87 4.44
N ALA A 25 -1.55 -10.23 5.52
CA ALA A 25 -1.15 -8.87 5.87
C ALA A 25 0.15 -8.81 6.69
N ARG A 26 0.62 -9.94 7.25
CA ARG A 26 1.77 -9.96 8.17
C ARG A 26 3.08 -9.51 7.50
N GLY A 27 3.95 -8.90 8.29
CA GLY A 27 5.25 -8.40 7.87
C GLY A 27 6.34 -9.45 7.84
N THR A 28 7.38 -9.21 7.04
CA THR A 28 8.59 -10.04 6.97
C THR A 28 9.56 -9.79 8.14
N TRP A 29 9.26 -8.89 9.07
CA TRP A 29 10.15 -8.58 10.19
C TRP A 29 9.67 -9.21 11.49
N SER A 30 8.36 -9.31 11.66
CA SER A 30 7.69 -10.00 12.76
C SER A 30 6.25 -10.30 12.35
N ALA A 31 5.74 -11.47 12.73
CA ALA A 31 4.35 -11.86 12.52
C ALA A 31 3.36 -10.98 13.32
N SER A 32 3.82 -10.31 14.38
CA SER A 32 3.00 -9.45 15.24
C SER A 32 2.65 -8.10 14.62
N ILE A 33 3.36 -7.70 13.55
CA ILE A 33 3.12 -6.45 12.83
C ILE A 33 2.82 -6.71 11.35
N GLN A 34 2.02 -5.83 10.75
CA GLN A 34 1.67 -5.92 9.34
C GLN A 34 2.79 -5.39 8.44
N HIS A 35 2.80 -5.88 7.20
CA HIS A 35 3.55 -5.25 6.13
C HIS A 35 2.89 -3.92 5.75
N GLY A 36 3.69 -2.89 5.45
CA GLY A 36 3.17 -1.55 5.15
C GLY A 36 2.33 -1.48 3.86
N ALA A 37 2.54 -2.39 2.91
CA ALA A 37 1.81 -2.39 1.64
C ALA A 37 0.31 -2.71 1.78
N PRO A 38 -0.12 -3.79 2.48
CA PRO A 38 -1.52 -3.99 2.85
C PRO A 38 -2.16 -2.78 3.55
N VAL A 39 -1.48 -2.21 4.55
CA VAL A 39 -1.97 -1.03 5.31
C VAL A 39 -2.20 0.15 4.36
N SER A 40 -1.22 0.43 3.50
CA SER A 40 -1.29 1.50 2.50
C SER A 40 -2.44 1.27 1.53
N ALA A 41 -2.63 0.03 1.05
CA ALA A 41 -3.69 -0.31 0.11
C ALA A 41 -5.09 -0.13 0.73
N LEU A 42 -5.29 -0.51 2.00
CA LEU A 42 -6.57 -0.32 2.67
C LEU A 42 -6.88 1.17 2.89
N LEU A 43 -5.87 1.97 3.25
CA LEU A 43 -6.01 3.43 3.37
C LEU A 43 -6.32 4.08 2.01
N VAL A 44 -5.61 3.71 0.94
CA VAL A 44 -5.90 4.21 -0.42
C VAL A 44 -7.32 3.85 -0.84
N ARG A 45 -7.78 2.63 -0.59
CA ARG A 45 -9.17 2.22 -0.84
C ARG A 45 -10.18 3.09 -0.10
N ALA A 46 -9.88 3.52 1.13
CA ALA A 46 -10.74 4.43 1.88
C ALA A 46 -10.76 5.84 1.25
N LEU A 47 -9.60 6.37 0.84
CA LEU A 47 -9.49 7.64 0.12
C LEU A 47 -10.27 7.64 -1.21
N GLU A 48 -10.22 6.54 -1.96
CA GLU A 48 -10.93 6.40 -3.25
C GLU A 48 -12.46 6.38 -3.10
N ARG A 49 -12.96 5.90 -1.95
CA ARG A 49 -14.38 5.77 -1.63
C ARG A 49 -14.97 6.99 -0.94
N CYS A 50 -14.16 7.74 -0.21
CA CYS A 50 -14.56 8.97 0.47
C CYS A 50 -15.13 9.97 -0.54
N GLU A 51 -16.43 10.27 -0.48
CA GLU A 51 -17.10 11.19 -1.40
C GLU A 51 -16.67 10.98 -2.86
N HIS A 52 -16.82 9.73 -3.34
CA HIS A 52 -16.28 9.31 -4.62
C HIS A 52 -16.74 10.19 -5.79
N ARG A 53 -15.78 10.56 -6.64
CA ARG A 53 -15.98 11.35 -7.85
C ARG A 53 -15.36 10.67 -9.07
N ALA A 54 -16.21 10.19 -9.97
CA ALA A 54 -15.80 9.42 -11.16
C ALA A 54 -14.93 10.22 -12.14
N ASP A 55 -15.04 11.55 -12.13
CA ASP A 55 -14.26 12.47 -12.98
C ASP A 55 -12.87 12.79 -12.41
N THR A 56 -12.51 12.26 -11.24
CA THR A 56 -11.23 12.52 -10.59
C THR A 56 -10.32 11.28 -10.52
N ARG A 57 -9.09 11.48 -10.04
CA ARG A 57 -8.15 10.42 -9.65
C ARG A 57 -7.26 10.91 -8.51
N LEU A 58 -6.78 10.01 -7.66
CA LEU A 58 -5.68 10.31 -6.75
C LEU A 58 -4.40 10.51 -7.57
N SER A 59 -3.74 11.67 -7.40
CA SER A 59 -2.48 12.00 -8.11
C SER A 59 -1.25 11.73 -7.25
N ARG A 60 -1.38 11.91 -5.94
CA ARG A 60 -0.36 11.65 -4.93
C ARG A 60 -1.03 11.15 -3.67
N VAL A 61 -0.44 10.13 -3.05
CA VAL A 61 -0.78 9.68 -1.72
C VAL A 61 0.48 9.67 -0.87
N ALA A 62 0.41 10.26 0.32
CA ALA A 62 1.41 10.10 1.37
C ALA A 62 0.83 9.19 2.45
N ILE A 63 1.64 8.24 2.93
CA ILE A 63 1.28 7.31 4.01
C ILE A 63 2.26 7.53 5.15
N ASP A 64 1.74 7.79 6.34
CA ASP A 64 2.51 7.94 7.56
C ASP A 64 2.19 6.78 8.50
N LEU A 65 3.19 5.93 8.78
CA LEU A 65 3.07 4.85 9.76
C LEU A 65 3.56 5.36 11.12
N MET A 66 2.67 5.43 12.11
CA MET A 66 2.98 5.97 13.45
C MET A 66 3.68 4.95 14.35
N GLY A 67 3.88 3.73 13.85
CA GLY A 67 4.52 2.61 14.53
C GLY A 67 4.17 1.30 13.84
N GLY A 68 4.49 0.17 14.48
CA GLY A 68 4.05 -1.14 14.02
C GLY A 68 2.53 -1.25 14.07
N VAL A 69 1.91 -1.52 12.92
CA VAL A 69 0.47 -1.80 12.83
C VAL A 69 0.24 -3.24 13.28
N PRO A 70 -0.58 -3.52 14.31
CA PRO A 70 -0.77 -4.87 14.83
C PRO A 70 -1.40 -5.81 13.79
N SER A 71 -0.91 -7.04 13.68
CA SER A 71 -1.50 -8.07 12.81
C SER A 71 -2.78 -8.70 13.37
N GLU A 72 -3.08 -8.44 14.64
CA GLU A 72 -4.19 -9.04 15.37
C GLU A 72 -5.05 -7.97 16.03
N GLY A 73 -6.27 -8.36 16.39
CA GLY A 73 -7.28 -7.45 16.92
C GLY A 73 -8.10 -6.78 15.82
N ASP A 74 -8.97 -5.89 16.27
CA ASP A 74 -9.86 -5.14 15.41
C ASP A 74 -9.14 -3.90 14.84
N LEU A 75 -9.41 -3.57 13.59
CA LEU A 75 -8.88 -2.37 12.93
C LEU A 75 -10.05 -1.53 12.45
N TRP A 76 -9.96 -0.22 12.58
CA TRP A 76 -10.98 0.70 12.06
C TRP A 76 -10.36 1.63 11.05
N VAL A 77 -11.08 1.89 9.96
CA VAL A 77 -10.65 2.82 8.91
C VAL A 77 -11.77 3.78 8.59
N HIS A 78 -11.47 5.07 8.66
CA HIS A 78 -12.36 6.13 8.21
C HIS A 78 -11.60 7.10 7.31
N ALA A 79 -12.35 7.81 6.47
CA ALA A 79 -11.82 8.80 5.55
C ALA A 79 -12.75 10.02 5.47
N GLN A 80 -12.17 11.18 5.18
CA GLN A 80 -12.87 12.44 5.12
C GLN A 80 -12.31 13.34 4.01
N LEU A 81 -13.16 14.22 3.48
CA LEU A 81 -12.73 15.29 2.59
C LEU A 81 -12.19 16.45 3.44
N GLU A 82 -10.87 16.64 3.43
CA GLU A 82 -10.21 17.69 4.23
C GLU A 82 -10.29 19.06 3.54
N ARG A 83 -10.22 19.08 2.21
CA ARG A 83 -10.35 20.30 1.40
C ARG A 83 -11.19 20.03 0.15
N PRO A 84 -12.43 20.54 0.07
CA PRO A 84 -13.24 20.40 -1.13
C PRO A 84 -12.71 21.27 -2.28
N GLY A 85 -13.05 20.91 -3.51
CA GLY A 85 -12.69 21.70 -4.68
C GLY A 85 -13.19 21.12 -6.00
N LYS A 86 -13.48 22.00 -6.97
CA LYS A 86 -13.98 21.55 -8.29
C LYS A 86 -12.94 20.70 -9.04
N GLN A 87 -11.67 21.11 -9.00
CA GLN A 87 -10.59 20.47 -9.74
C GLN A 87 -9.57 19.74 -8.86
N ILE A 88 -9.35 20.23 -7.63
CA ILE A 88 -8.32 19.71 -6.72
C ILE A 88 -8.91 19.65 -5.32
N GLU A 89 -8.88 18.46 -4.75
CA GLU A 89 -9.35 18.12 -3.40
C GLU A 89 -8.21 17.50 -2.59
N LEU A 90 -8.24 17.69 -1.27
CA LEU A 90 -7.42 16.95 -0.32
C LEU A 90 -8.34 16.00 0.44
N VAL A 91 -8.06 14.70 0.39
CA VAL A 91 -8.76 13.65 1.13
C VAL A 91 -7.82 13.03 2.16
N GLY A 92 -8.32 12.76 3.35
CA GLY A 92 -7.58 12.14 4.45
C GLY A 92 -8.19 10.81 4.86
N ALA A 93 -7.37 9.88 5.34
CA ALA A 93 -7.81 8.63 5.94
C ALA A 93 -6.92 8.25 7.13
N GLU A 94 -7.52 7.62 8.13
CA GLU A 94 -6.81 7.10 9.29
C GLU A 94 -7.14 5.62 9.50
N MET A 95 -6.15 4.85 9.96
CA MET A 95 -6.33 3.50 10.48
C MET A 95 -6.08 3.52 11.98
N LEU A 96 -7.03 2.97 12.73
CA LEU A 96 -6.95 2.79 14.17
C LEU A 96 -6.81 1.32 14.52
N ALA A 97 -6.14 1.06 15.65
CA ALA A 97 -6.02 -0.24 16.29
C ALA A 97 -6.07 -0.08 17.82
N PRO A 98 -6.30 -1.15 18.60
CA PRO A 98 -6.23 -1.07 20.05
C PRO A 98 -4.89 -0.54 20.54
N GLY A 99 -4.94 0.45 21.43
CA GLY A 99 -3.81 0.99 22.16
C GLY A 99 -3.42 0.10 23.34
N PRO A 100 -2.30 0.44 24.03
CA PRO A 100 -1.87 -0.28 25.23
C PRO A 100 -2.91 -0.29 26.36
N ASP A 101 -3.78 0.72 26.40
CA ASP A 101 -4.90 0.87 27.33
C ASP A 101 -6.22 0.27 26.80
N GLY A 102 -6.17 -0.40 25.64
CA GLY A 102 -7.34 -0.96 24.95
C GLY A 102 -8.16 0.06 24.16
N ALA A 103 -7.91 1.36 24.30
CA ALA A 103 -8.62 2.38 23.55
C ALA A 103 -8.10 2.45 22.10
N PRO A 104 -8.96 2.66 21.09
CA PRO A 104 -8.49 2.83 19.71
C PRO A 104 -7.52 4.01 19.58
N ARG A 105 -6.40 3.78 18.91
CA ARG A 105 -5.40 4.81 18.58
C ARG A 105 -5.04 4.76 17.11
N VAL A 106 -4.71 5.91 16.54
CA VAL A 106 -4.20 6.00 15.17
C VAL A 106 -2.85 5.30 15.07
N VAL A 107 -2.74 4.36 14.13
CA VAL A 107 -1.51 3.61 13.84
C VAL A 107 -0.96 3.92 12.45
N ALA A 108 -1.80 4.40 11.53
CA ALA A 108 -1.39 4.88 10.23
C ALA A 108 -2.32 5.99 9.72
N ARG A 109 -1.77 6.89 8.90
CA ARG A 109 -2.52 7.95 8.21
C ARG A 109 -2.22 7.95 6.73
N ALA A 110 -3.16 8.46 5.96
CA ALA A 110 -2.97 8.77 4.55
C ALA A 110 -3.53 10.15 4.21
N SER A 111 -2.80 10.90 3.40
CA SER A 111 -3.30 12.12 2.73
C SER A 111 -3.17 11.96 1.22
N GLY A 112 -4.24 12.30 0.50
CA GLY A 112 -4.37 12.11 -0.93
C GLY A 112 -4.78 13.39 -1.64
N TRP A 113 -3.97 13.83 -2.62
CA TRP A 113 -4.42 14.85 -3.55
C TRP A 113 -5.27 14.20 -4.65
N ARG A 114 -6.55 14.55 -4.70
CA ARG A 114 -7.50 14.08 -5.72
C ARG A 114 -7.72 15.18 -6.75
N MET A 115 -7.46 14.88 -8.01
CA MET A 115 -7.47 15.85 -9.10
C MET A 115 -8.42 15.43 -10.22
N LEU A 116 -9.07 16.41 -10.85
CA LEU A 116 -9.87 16.23 -12.05
C LEU A 116 -9.03 15.56 -13.15
N ARG A 117 -9.62 14.56 -13.81
CA ARG A 117 -9.01 13.87 -14.94
C ARG A 117 -9.21 14.70 -16.20
N LEU A 118 -8.11 15.00 -16.87
CA LEU A 118 -8.07 15.68 -18.16
C LEU A 118 -7.28 14.82 -19.15
N ASP A 119 -7.54 14.97 -20.44
CA ASP A 119 -6.70 14.39 -21.47
C ASP A 119 -5.33 15.08 -21.49
N THR A 120 -4.28 14.34 -21.15
CA THR A 120 -2.90 14.82 -21.12
C THR A 120 -2.04 14.15 -22.21
N THR A 121 -2.66 13.48 -23.19
CA THR A 121 -1.96 12.69 -24.22
C THR A 121 -0.96 13.53 -25.00
N ALA A 122 -1.32 14.77 -25.36
CA ALA A 122 -0.45 15.68 -26.11
C ALA A 122 0.83 16.10 -25.36
N VAL A 123 0.87 15.95 -24.04
CA VAL A 123 2.01 16.34 -23.18
C VAL A 123 2.60 15.15 -22.42
N ALA A 124 2.17 13.93 -22.75
CA ALA A 124 2.66 12.71 -22.12
C ALA A 124 4.11 12.46 -22.55
N HIS A 125 5.03 12.46 -21.57
CA HIS A 125 6.44 12.17 -21.80
C HIS A 125 7.01 11.40 -20.60
N THR A 126 7.90 10.46 -20.86
CA THR A 126 8.68 9.75 -19.84
C THR A 126 10.16 9.88 -20.15
N GLY A 127 10.93 10.45 -19.21
CA GLY A 127 12.39 10.44 -19.26
C GLY A 127 13.01 9.17 -18.67
N VAL A 128 12.19 8.18 -18.31
CA VAL A 128 12.63 6.91 -17.74
C VAL A 128 12.91 5.94 -18.87
N GLU A 129 14.17 5.49 -18.97
CA GLU A 129 14.59 4.44 -19.90
C GLU A 129 13.76 3.17 -19.67
N PRO A 130 13.31 2.47 -20.73
CA PRO A 130 12.61 1.20 -20.59
C PRO A 130 13.40 0.19 -19.76
N LEU A 131 12.69 -0.56 -18.91
CA LEU A 131 13.31 -1.67 -18.20
C LEU A 131 13.70 -2.78 -19.18
N PRO A 132 14.82 -3.48 -18.94
CA PRO A 132 15.14 -4.71 -19.65
C PRO A 132 13.97 -5.70 -19.63
N PRO A 133 13.80 -6.49 -20.70
CA PRO A 133 12.64 -7.32 -20.89
C PRO A 133 12.57 -8.48 -19.89
N LEU A 134 11.37 -9.02 -19.67
CA LEU A 134 11.07 -9.97 -18.60
C LEU A 134 11.90 -11.27 -18.67
N GLU A 135 12.32 -11.69 -19.86
CA GLU A 135 13.12 -12.91 -20.10
C GLU A 135 14.51 -12.83 -19.49
N GLN A 136 15.02 -11.61 -19.28
CA GLN A 136 16.30 -11.36 -18.61
C GLN A 136 16.15 -11.37 -17.09
N ALA A 137 14.92 -11.32 -16.57
CA ALA A 137 14.67 -11.35 -15.14
C ALA A 137 14.75 -12.78 -14.57
N ARG A 138 15.04 -12.88 -13.28
CA ARG A 138 15.12 -14.15 -12.55
C ARG A 138 14.22 -14.12 -11.32
N SER A 139 13.45 -15.19 -11.12
CA SER A 139 12.70 -15.34 -9.87
C SER A 139 13.67 -15.66 -8.74
N ARG A 140 13.45 -15.07 -7.57
CA ARG A 140 14.16 -15.43 -6.33
C ARG A 140 13.32 -16.31 -5.41
N ASP A 141 12.10 -16.67 -5.83
CA ASP A 141 11.11 -17.40 -5.04
C ASP A 141 11.08 -16.97 -3.56
N MET A 142 10.61 -15.74 -3.33
CA MET A 142 10.53 -15.16 -2.00
C MET A 142 9.61 -15.95 -1.05
N ALA A 143 8.72 -16.79 -1.57
CA ALA A 143 7.79 -17.60 -0.80
C ALA A 143 8.47 -18.80 -0.12
N LYS A 144 9.57 -19.32 -0.69
CA LYS A 144 10.18 -20.57 -0.24
C LYS A 144 10.71 -20.56 1.21
N ASN A 145 10.94 -19.36 1.77
CA ASN A 145 11.62 -19.20 3.05
C ASN A 145 10.73 -18.59 4.16
N TRP A 146 9.43 -18.42 3.90
CA TRP A 146 8.56 -17.66 4.79
C TRP A 146 7.21 -18.36 4.99
N GLU A 147 6.63 -18.22 6.18
CA GLU A 147 5.22 -18.53 6.40
C GLU A 147 4.33 -17.57 5.57
N PRO A 148 3.06 -17.94 5.26
CA PRO A 148 2.15 -17.11 4.47
C PRO A 148 2.10 -15.66 4.95
N ASN A 149 2.35 -14.73 4.02
CA ASN A 149 2.43 -13.29 4.29
C ASN A 149 2.34 -12.50 2.98
N TYR A 150 2.50 -11.17 3.04
CA TYR A 150 2.41 -10.30 1.87
C TYR A 150 3.35 -10.69 0.70
N VAL A 151 4.55 -11.24 0.95
CA VAL A 151 5.44 -11.60 -0.17
C VAL A 151 4.91 -12.75 -1.02
N HIS A 152 3.94 -13.51 -0.51
CA HIS A 152 3.29 -14.61 -1.22
C HIS A 152 2.21 -14.15 -2.20
N SER A 153 1.69 -12.93 -2.07
CA SER A 153 0.66 -12.41 -2.98
C SER A 153 1.24 -11.76 -4.24
N VAL A 154 2.58 -11.65 -4.35
CA VAL A 154 3.25 -10.98 -5.47
C VAL A 154 4.32 -11.90 -6.09
N ASP A 155 4.31 -11.99 -7.42
CA ASP A 155 5.36 -12.64 -8.19
C ASP A 155 6.44 -11.61 -8.55
N TRP A 156 7.64 -11.79 -8.00
CA TRP A 156 8.78 -10.89 -8.20
C TRP A 156 9.81 -11.53 -9.12
N ARG A 157 10.19 -10.81 -10.18
CA ARG A 157 11.33 -11.17 -11.03
C ARG A 157 12.36 -10.05 -11.08
N TRP A 158 13.57 -10.39 -10.71
CA TRP A 158 14.66 -9.42 -10.51
C TRP A 158 15.52 -9.31 -11.76
N LEU A 159 15.81 -8.08 -12.18
CA LEU A 159 16.77 -7.77 -13.24
C LEU A 159 18.18 -7.49 -12.70
N THR A 160 18.28 -7.23 -11.40
CA THR A 160 19.53 -6.93 -10.69
C THR A 160 19.69 -7.88 -9.51
N VAL A 161 20.94 -8.24 -9.17
CA VAL A 161 21.21 -9.00 -7.94
C VAL A 161 20.95 -8.10 -6.73
N PRO A 162 19.96 -8.41 -5.86
CA PRO A 162 19.63 -7.54 -4.73
C PRO A 162 20.76 -7.53 -3.72
N GLN A 163 21.04 -6.37 -3.13
CA GLN A 163 22.16 -6.16 -2.20
C GLN A 163 23.54 -6.43 -2.80
N ALA A 164 23.67 -6.50 -4.14
CA ALA A 164 24.99 -6.47 -4.77
C ALA A 164 25.73 -5.20 -4.34
N ARG A 165 26.97 -5.36 -3.91
CA ARG A 165 27.84 -4.24 -3.53
C ARG A 165 27.91 -3.28 -4.71
N ALA A 166 27.53 -2.01 -4.48
CA ALA A 166 27.64 -1.00 -5.52
C ALA A 166 29.09 -0.95 -6.03
N PRO A 167 29.33 -0.77 -7.34
CA PRO A 167 30.66 -0.44 -7.83
C PRO A 167 31.18 0.80 -7.09
N ALA A 168 32.50 0.93 -6.95
CA ALA A 168 33.16 1.98 -6.16
C ALA A 168 32.86 3.43 -6.62
N SER A 169 32.09 3.60 -7.70
CA SER A 169 31.60 4.87 -8.20
C SER A 169 30.25 5.23 -7.53
N PRO A 170 30.11 6.43 -6.95
CA PRO A 170 28.83 6.87 -6.40
C PRO A 170 27.83 7.03 -7.55
N GLY A 171 26.73 6.26 -7.56
CA GLY A 171 25.65 6.57 -8.51
C GLY A 171 24.62 5.51 -8.87
N SER A 172 24.80 4.21 -8.61
CA SER A 172 23.74 3.25 -8.96
C SER A 172 23.67 2.04 -8.03
N SER A 173 22.91 2.22 -6.95
CA SER A 173 22.27 1.14 -6.20
C SER A 173 20.88 0.79 -6.78
N ARG A 174 20.64 1.08 -8.07
CA ARG A 174 19.35 0.81 -8.71
C ARG A 174 19.04 -0.68 -8.65
N GLN A 175 17.95 -1.02 -7.97
CA GLN A 175 17.34 -2.35 -8.04
C GLN A 175 16.12 -2.27 -8.93
N SER A 176 16.00 -3.21 -9.86
CA SER A 176 14.88 -3.26 -10.79
C SER A 176 14.21 -4.62 -10.75
N THR A 177 12.88 -4.60 -10.62
CA THR A 177 12.04 -5.79 -10.57
C THR A 177 10.83 -5.62 -11.49
N TRP A 178 10.46 -6.72 -12.12
CA TRP A 178 9.11 -6.93 -12.62
C TRP A 178 8.28 -7.53 -11.50
N SER A 179 7.06 -7.04 -11.30
CA SER A 179 6.13 -7.57 -10.31
C SER A 179 4.71 -7.72 -10.88
N ARG A 180 3.98 -8.73 -10.40
CA ARG A 180 2.54 -8.90 -10.66
C ARG A 180 1.87 -9.55 -9.46
N ALA A 181 0.58 -9.30 -9.25
CA ALA A 181 -0.20 -10.03 -8.27
C ALA A 181 -0.31 -11.52 -8.65
N ARG A 182 -0.20 -12.40 -7.65
CA ARG A 182 -0.58 -13.82 -7.77
C ARG A 182 -2.07 -13.90 -7.46
N ARG A 183 -2.84 -14.45 -8.40
CA ARG A 183 -4.26 -14.74 -8.20
C ARG A 183 -4.41 -16.17 -7.72
#